data_AF-A0A258DZR9-F1
#
_entry.id   AF-A0A258DZR9-F1
#
_cell.length_a   1.000
_cell.length_b   1.000
_cell.length_c   1.000
_cell.angle_alpha   90.00
_cell.angle_beta   90.00
_cell.angle_gamma   90.00
#
_symmetry.space_group_name_H-M   'P 1'
#
loop_
_entity.id
_entity.type
_entity.pdbx_description
1 polymer ?
#
loop_
_entity_poly.entity_id
_entity_poly.type
_entity_poly.pdbx_seq_one_letter_code
_entity_poly.pdbx_strand_id
1 'polypeptide(L)' 'MVENLRNVLSAHPGPTEMRLKLIGPGRTTTFQLGDELRTRVSQPLIADLKALLGPSCLAE' A
#
# COMPACT_ATOMS: atom_id res chain seq x y z
N MET A 1 -3.30 7.35 10.81
CA MET A 1 -2.45 7.33 9.60
C MET A 1 -2.47 5.98 8.89
N VAL A 2 -2.26 4.84 9.58
CA VAL A 2 -2.28 3.50 8.96
C VAL A 2 -3.70 3.02 8.56
N GLU A 3 -4.72 3.50 9.25
CA GLU A 3 -6.12 3.14 8.98
C GLU A 3 -6.62 3.66 7.63
N ASN A 4 -6.10 4.81 7.17
CA ASN A 4 -6.52 5.39 5.90
C ASN A 4 -6.02 4.55 4.72
N LEU A 5 -4.78 4.07 4.82
CA LEU A 5 -4.22 3.09 3.88
C LEU A 5 -5.10 1.84 3.81
N ARG A 6 -5.45 1.30 4.99
CA ARG A 6 -6.28 0.09 5.10
C ARG A 6 -7.67 0.31 4.48
N ASN A 7 -8.27 1.48 4.69
CA ASN A 7 -9.55 1.85 4.07
C ASN A 7 -9.47 1.90 2.55
N VAL A 8 -8.41 2.49 2.01
CA VAL A 8 -8.19 2.61 0.56
C VAL A 8 -7.96 1.24 -0.08
N LEU A 9 -7.18 0.38 0.57
CA LEU A 9 -6.99 -1.01 0.16
C LEU A 9 -8.32 -1.79 0.21
N SER A 10 -9.08 -1.64 1.30
CA SER A 10 -10.38 -2.27 1.47
C SER A 10 -11.45 -1.75 0.51
N ALA A 11 -11.33 -0.49 0.03
CA ALA A 11 -12.22 0.08 -0.98
C ALA A 11 -11.96 -0.49 -2.38
N HIS A 12 -10.81 -1.13 -2.59
CA HIS A 12 -10.42 -1.72 -3.86
C HIS A 12 -10.04 -3.21 -3.70
N PRO A 13 -10.98 -4.08 -3.29
CA PRO A 13 -10.70 -5.51 -3.14
C PRO A 13 -10.27 -6.11 -4.49
N GLY A 14 -9.28 -7.00 -4.45
CA GLY A 14 -8.81 -7.66 -5.66
C GLY A 14 -7.96 -8.89 -5.38
N PRO A 15 -7.57 -9.65 -6.41
CA PRO A 15 -6.84 -10.91 -6.25
C PRO A 15 -5.33 -10.70 -6.04
N THR A 16 -4.84 -9.46 -6.12
CA THR A 16 -3.40 -9.18 -6.10
C THR A 16 -2.90 -9.03 -4.67
N GLU A 17 -1.87 -9.79 -4.32
CA GLU A 17 -1.18 -9.67 -3.03
C GLU A 17 -0.35 -8.38 -2.99
N MET A 18 -0.53 -7.60 -1.91
CA MET A 18 0.25 -6.39 -1.68
C MET A 18 1.36 -6.60 -0.67
N ARG A 19 2.48 -5.90 -0.89
CA ARG A 19 3.64 -5.88 0.00
C ARG A 19 3.96 -4.44 0.35
N LEU A 20 4.01 -4.14 1.65
CA LEU A 20 4.38 -2.85 2.18
C LEU A 20 5.86 -2.86 2.54
N LYS A 21 6.64 -1.93 1.97
CA LYS A 21 8.07 -1.81 2.26
C LYS A 21 8.30 -0.61 3.16
N LEU A 22 8.59 -0.86 4.44
CA LEU A 22 8.97 0.18 5.38
C LEU A 22 10.46 0.48 5.23
N ILE A 23 10.81 1.68 4.78
CA ILE A 23 12.20 2.12 4.59
C ILE A 23 12.55 3.08 5.72
N GLY A 24 13.47 2.67 6.60
CA GLY A 24 14.01 3.50 7.68
C GLY A 24 15.53 3.65 7.58
N PRO A 25 16.14 4.53 8.39
CA PRO A 25 17.59 4.74 8.38
C PRO A 25 18.32 3.45 8.80
N GLY A 26 18.94 2.76 7.84
CA GLY A 26 19.71 1.54 8.04
C GLY A 26 18.93 0.22 7.98
N ARG A 27 17.60 0.25 7.79
CA ARG A 27 16.82 -1.00 7.65
C ARG A 27 15.59 -0.83 6.77
N THR A 28 15.38 -1.82 5.92
CA THR A 28 14.13 -2.01 5.17
C THR A 28 13.39 -3.20 5.76
N THR A 29 12.10 -3.04 6.08
CA THR A 29 11.23 -4.15 6.51
C THR A 29 10.08 -4.29 5.54
N THR A 30 10.01 -5.42 4.85
CA THR A 30 8.89 -5.73 3.96
C THR A 30 7.83 -6.51 4.73
N PHE A 31 6.63 -5.95 4.81
CA PHE A 31 5.45 -6.59 5.38
C PHE A 31 4.55 -7.05 4.24
N GLN A 32 4.12 -8.31 4.27
CA GLN A 32 3.08 -8.77 3.36
C GLN A 32 1.73 -8.40 3.96
N LEU A 33 0.90 -7.70 3.19
CA LEU A 33 -0.47 -7.43 3.60
C LEU A 33 -1.22 -8.77 3.57
N GLY A 34 -1.94 -9.08 4.66
CA GLY A 34 -2.67 -10.34 4.79
C GLY A 34 -3.73 -10.52 3.71
N ASP A 35 -4.22 -11.76 3.56
CA ASP A 35 -5.24 -12.14 2.56
C ASP A 35 -6.48 -11.20 2.57
N GLU A 36 -6.84 -10.71 3.76
CA GLU A 36 -7.92 -9.77 4.00
C GLU A 36 -7.70 -8.35 3.40
N LEU A 37 -6.49 -8.06 2.92
CA LEU A 37 -6.10 -6.77 2.35
C LEU A 37 -5.55 -6.92 0.91
N ARG A 38 -5.96 -7.98 0.22
CA ARG A 38 -5.66 -8.14 -1.22
C ARG A 38 -6.42 -7.10 -2.04
N THR A 39 -5.69 -6.41 -2.90
CA THR A 39 -6.18 -5.22 -3.60
C THR A 39 -5.71 -5.25 -5.04
N ARG A 40 -6.58 -4.88 -5.98
CA ARG A 40 -6.18 -4.75 -7.38
C ARG A 40 -5.33 -3.49 -7.57
N VAL A 41 -4.10 -3.64 -8.03
CA VAL A 41 -3.27 -2.50 -8.45
C VAL A 41 -4.00 -1.77 -9.58
N SER A 42 -4.46 -0.55 -9.32
CA SER A 42 -5.24 0.27 -10.24
C SER A 42 -4.78 1.72 -10.15
N GLN A 43 -4.88 2.48 -11.24
CA GLN A 43 -4.51 3.90 -11.27
C GLN A 43 -5.14 4.76 -10.15
N PRO A 44 -6.43 4.63 -9.79
CA PRO A 44 -7.01 5.38 -8.67
C PRO A 44 -6.37 5.05 -7.33
N LEU A 45 -6.06 3.77 -7.07
CA LEU A 45 -5.37 3.34 -5.85
C LEU A 45 -3.98 4.01 -5.75
N ILE A 46 -3.23 4.00 -6.85
CA ILE A 46 -1.90 4.61 -6.93
C ILE A 46 -1.98 6.12 -6.68
N ALA A 47 -3.00 6.80 -7.19
CA ALA A 47 -3.20 8.23 -6.98
C ALA A 47 -3.50 8.55 -5.51
N ASP A 48 -4.37 7.76 -4.88
CA ASP A 48 -4.73 7.92 -3.47
C ASP A 48 -3.55 7.62 -2.53
N LEU A 49 -2.80 6.54 -2.81
CA LEU A 49 -1.55 6.23 -2.11
C LEU A 49 -0.53 7.36 -2.18
N LYS A 50 -0.34 7.95 -3.37
CA LYS A 50 0.54 9.11 -3.55
C LYS A 50 0.03 10.35 -2.83
N ALA A 51 -1.28 10.55 -2.74
CA ALA A 51 -1.86 11.69 -2.02
C ALA A 51 -1.70 11.54 -0.50
N LEU A 52 -1.85 10.33 0.03
CA LEU A 52 -1.75 10.06 1.47
C LEU A 52 -0.32 9.96 1.98
N LEU A 53 0.57 9.34 1.21
CA LEU A 53 1.92 9.02 1.65
C LEU A 53 3.02 9.81 0.90
N GLY A 54 2.65 10.55 -0.14
CA GLY A 54 3.58 11.27 -1.00
C GLY A 54 4.09 10.42 -2.18
N PRO A 55 4.73 11.06 -3.17
CA PRO A 55 5.17 10.41 -4.42
C PRO A 55 6.20 9.30 -4.22
N SER A 56 6.92 9.29 -3.10
CA SER A 56 8.00 8.33 -2.80
C SER A 56 7.52 7.01 -2.20
N CYS A 57 6.20 6.83 -2.00
CA CYS A 57 5.70 5.66 -1.27
C CYS A 57 5.52 4.40 -2.12
N LEU A 58 5.70 4.50 -3.43
CA LEU A 58 5.71 3.36 -4.33
C LEU A 58 7.17 3.02 -4.62
N ALA A 59 7.56 1.79 -4.30
CA ALA A 59 8.80 1.23 -4.80
C ALA A 59 8.58 0.85 -6.26
N GLU A 60 9.41 1.41 -7.15
CA GLU A 60 9.51 0.99 -8.57
C GLU A 60 9.90 -0.49 -8.70
#